data_AF-A0AA41M304-F1
#
_entry.id   AF-A0AA41M304-F1
#
_cell.length_a   1.000
_cell.length_b   1.000
_cell.length_c   1.000
_cell.angle_alpha   90.00
_cell.angle_beta   90.00
_cell.angle_gamma   90.00
#
_symmetry.space_group_name_H-M   'P 1'
#
loop_
_entity.id
_entity.type
_entity.pdbx_description
1 polymer ?
#
loop_
_entity_poly.entity_id
_entity_poly.type
_entity_poly.pdbx_seq_one_letter_code
_entity_poly.pdbx_strand_id
1 'polypeptide(L)'
;EDGLTIVEREKETPAGFIDVFGRDKEDRWVVVEVKRNPDYNTILQLQRYVDEIEEEYQGEVRGILVAPKITDKILDYLQDRDLEYVEVDMENVIASYEAIDNSQKGLSDFDADYSVD
;
A
#
# COMPACT_ATOMS: atom_id res chain seq x y z
N GLU A 1 -4.34 -10.66 2.87
CA GLU A 1 -4.83 -11.91 2.26
C GLU A 1 -4.12 -13.10 2.90
N ASP A 2 -4.70 -14.31 2.81
CA ASP A 2 -4.06 -15.54 3.32
C ASP A 2 -2.81 -15.89 2.50
N GLY A 3 -1.68 -16.11 3.16
CA GLY A 3 -0.41 -16.44 2.50
C GLY A 3 0.42 -15.23 2.03
N LEU A 4 0.00 -13.99 2.33
CA LEU A 4 0.86 -12.82 2.16
C LEU A 4 2.00 -12.86 3.18
N THR A 5 3.23 -12.88 2.71
CA THR A 5 4.44 -12.75 3.52
C THR A 5 5.01 -11.35 3.36
N ILE A 6 5.07 -10.60 4.46
CA ILE A 6 5.68 -9.27 4.46
C ILE A 6 7.20 -9.43 4.40
N VAL A 7 7.81 -8.82 3.40
CA VAL A 7 9.27 -8.78 3.23
C VAL A 7 9.83 -7.54 3.93
N GLU A 8 9.20 -6.39 3.70
CA GLU A 8 9.63 -5.11 4.25
C GLU A 8 8.42 -4.19 4.48
N ARG A 9 8.53 -3.32 5.48
CA ARG A 9 7.59 -2.22 5.74
C ARG A 9 8.34 -0.92 5.54
N GLU A 10 7.67 0.09 5.01
CA GLU A 10 8.26 1.40 4.73
C GLU A 10 9.53 1.27 3.87
N LYS A 11 9.45 0.47 2.79
CA LYS A 11 10.57 0.25 1.87
C LYS A 11 10.88 1.54 1.13
N GLU A 12 12.11 2.03 1.28
CA GLU A 12 12.59 3.22 0.57
C GLU A 12 12.76 2.93 -0.93
N THR A 13 12.23 3.83 -1.77
CA THR A 13 12.41 3.85 -3.22
C THR A 13 12.71 5.27 -3.71
N PRO A 14 13.25 5.44 -4.92
CA PRO A 14 13.39 6.77 -5.52
C PRO A 14 12.07 7.55 -5.62
N ALA A 15 10.93 6.85 -5.69
CA ALA A 15 9.59 7.41 -5.70
C ALA A 15 9.01 7.79 -4.34
N GLY A 16 9.61 7.38 -3.23
CA GLY A 16 9.13 7.61 -1.86
C GLY A 16 9.23 6.34 -1.01
N PHE A 17 8.26 6.13 -0.11
CA PHE A 17 8.23 4.93 0.74
C PHE A 17 7.01 4.08 0.39
N ILE A 18 7.23 2.79 0.17
CA ILE A 18 6.15 1.80 0.02
C ILE A 18 5.73 1.36 1.43
N ASP A 19 4.45 1.51 1.78
CA ASP A 19 3.95 1.15 3.12
C ASP A 19 4.24 -0.33 3.47
N VAL A 20 3.89 -1.25 2.58
CA VAL A 20 4.17 -2.69 2.74
C VAL A 20 4.61 -3.32 1.43
N PHE A 21 5.74 -4.00 1.48
CA PHE A 21 6.29 -4.79 0.38
C PHE A 21 6.36 -6.27 0.78
N GLY A 22 5.92 -7.17 -0.09
CA GLY A 22 5.80 -8.58 0.24
C GLY A 22 5.68 -9.53 -0.93
N ARG A 23 5.38 -10.78 -0.61
CA ARG A 23 5.11 -11.88 -1.56
C ARG A 23 3.77 -12.52 -1.25
N ASP A 24 2.95 -12.77 -2.26
CA ASP A 24 1.74 -13.58 -2.09
C ASP A 24 2.03 -15.08 -2.15
N LYS A 25 0.99 -15.89 -1.97
CA LYS A 25 1.08 -17.36 -1.99
C LYS A 25 1.51 -17.96 -3.34
N GLU A 26 1.43 -17.18 -4.43
CA GLU A 26 1.82 -17.58 -5.78
C GLU A 26 3.25 -17.08 -6.12
N ASP A 27 3.97 -16.58 -5.12
CA ASP A 27 5.32 -16.00 -5.26
C ASP A 27 5.32 -14.81 -6.25
N ARG A 28 4.28 -13.98 -6.22
CA ARG A 28 4.25 -12.67 -6.90
C ARG A 28 4.61 -11.58 -5.93
N TRP A 29 5.29 -10.54 -6.40
CA TRP A 29 5.57 -9.36 -5.58
C TRP A 29 4.30 -8.59 -5.32
N VAL A 30 4.18 -8.05 -4.11
CA VAL A 30 3.03 -7.27 -3.69
C VAL A 30 3.51 -5.96 -3.11
N VAL A 31 3.03 -4.86 -3.68
CA VAL A 31 3.20 -3.50 -3.20
C VAL A 31 1.86 -3.05 -2.67
N VAL A 32 1.79 -2.63 -1.40
CA VAL A 32 0.55 -2.15 -0.79
C VAL A 32 0.73 -0.71 -0.37
N GLU A 33 -0.25 0.12 -0.73
CA GLU A 33 -0.36 1.51 -0.29
C GLU A 33 -1.67 1.68 0.50
N VAL A 34 -1.60 2.29 1.68
CA VAL A 34 -2.75 2.51 2.55
C VAL A 34 -3.13 4.00 2.53
N LYS A 35 -4.37 4.32 2.14
CA LYS A 35 -4.89 5.70 2.18
C LYS A 35 -6.26 5.80 2.80
N ARG A 36 -6.53 6.89 3.53
CA ARG A 36 -7.90 7.20 4.00
C ARG A 36 -8.81 7.74 2.90
N ASN A 37 -8.26 8.62 2.06
CA ASN A 37 -8.99 9.29 0.99
C ASN A 37 -8.13 9.24 -0.28
N PRO A 38 -8.22 8.17 -1.08
CA PRO A 38 -7.41 8.02 -2.28
C PRO A 38 -7.87 8.99 -3.37
N ASP A 39 -6.89 9.53 -4.09
CA ASP A 39 -7.05 10.45 -5.22
C ASP A 39 -6.26 9.96 -6.45
N TYR A 40 -6.29 10.72 -7.55
CA TYR A 40 -5.56 10.34 -8.77
C TYR A 40 -4.05 10.24 -8.54
N ASN A 41 -3.48 11.10 -7.68
CA ASN A 41 -2.05 11.06 -7.39
C ASN A 41 -1.67 9.82 -6.62
N THR A 42 -2.51 9.35 -5.70
CA THR A 42 -2.35 8.07 -5.00
C THR A 42 -2.17 6.93 -6.01
N ILE A 43 -2.99 6.89 -7.06
CA ILE A 43 -2.92 5.82 -8.07
C ILE A 43 -1.64 5.91 -8.88
N LEU A 44 -1.25 7.12 -9.28
CA LEU A 44 0.01 7.35 -10.00
C LEU A 44 1.22 6.99 -9.15
N GLN A 45 1.18 7.26 -7.85
CA GLN A 45 2.23 6.88 -6.92
C GLN A 45 2.35 5.36 -6.80
N LEU A 46 1.24 4.66 -6.57
CA LEU A 46 1.22 3.19 -6.52
C LEU A 46 1.73 2.58 -7.83
N GLN A 47 1.32 3.13 -8.98
CA GLN A 47 1.82 2.70 -10.28
C GLN A 47 3.34 2.84 -10.38
N ARG A 48 3.91 3.98 -9.95
CA ARG A 48 5.37 4.18 -9.96
C ARG A 48 6.10 3.17 -9.08
N TYR A 49 5.54 2.82 -7.92
CA TYR A 49 6.12 1.78 -7.07
C TYR A 49 6.09 0.41 -7.73
N VAL A 50 4.99 0.06 -8.40
CA VAL A 50 4.91 -1.19 -9.18
C VAL A 50 5.99 -1.19 -10.27
N ASP A 51 6.06 -0.14 -11.08
CA ASP A 51 7.04 -0.01 -12.17
C ASP A 51 8.49 -0.15 -11.63
N GLU A 52 8.82 0.49 -10.51
CA GLU A 52 10.16 0.40 -9.89
C GLU A 52 10.50 -1.03 -9.43
N ILE A 53 9.53 -1.73 -8.83
CA ILE A 53 9.72 -3.11 -8.37
C ILE A 53 9.83 -4.08 -9.55
N GLU A 54 9.09 -3.85 -10.64
CA GLU A 54 9.22 -4.62 -11.87
C GLU A 54 10.62 -4.47 -12.51
N GLU A 55 11.25 -3.30 -12.36
CA GLU A 55 12.63 -3.07 -12.81
C GLU A 55 13.67 -3.73 -11.88
N GLU A 56 13.44 -3.73 -10.57
CA GLU A 56 14.38 -4.25 -9.57
C GLU A 56 14.32 -5.79 -9.43
N TYR A 57 13.13 -6.38 -9.57
CA TYR A 57 12.88 -7.79 -9.30
C TYR A 57 12.30 -8.56 -10.49
N GLN A 58 12.67 -9.83 -10.62
CA GLN A 58 12.03 -10.73 -11.58
C GLN A 58 10.71 -11.26 -11.02
N GLY A 59 9.68 -11.31 -11.86
CA GLY A 59 8.37 -11.88 -11.56
C GLY A 59 7.24 -10.89 -11.83
N GLU A 60 6.00 -11.32 -11.58
CA GLU A 60 4.84 -10.44 -11.63
C GLU A 60 4.75 -9.60 -10.35
N VAL A 61 4.32 -8.34 -10.50
CA VAL A 61 4.14 -7.40 -9.40
C VAL A 61 2.67 -6.98 -9.35
N ARG A 62 2.09 -7.03 -8.16
CA ARG A 62 0.71 -6.58 -7.87
C ARG A 62 0.78 -5.31 -7.05
N GLY A 63 0.12 -4.25 -7.52
CA GLY A 63 -0.08 -3.03 -6.74
C GLY A 63 -1.47 -3.02 -6.11
N ILE A 64 -1.56 -2.90 -4.80
CA ILE A 64 -2.81 -2.96 -4.05
C ILE A 64 -3.01 -1.66 -3.28
N LEU A 65 -4.08 -0.92 -3.61
CA LEU A 65 -4.56 0.18 -2.80
C LEU A 65 -5.50 -0.33 -1.71
N VAL A 66 -5.20 0.02 -0.47
CA VAL A 66 -6.03 -0.28 0.70
C VAL A 66 -6.64 1.01 1.21
N ALA A 67 -7.97 1.12 1.14
CA ALA A 67 -8.68 2.32 1.60
C ALA A 67 -10.11 2.00 2.04
N PRO A 68 -10.70 2.75 2.99
CA PRO A 68 -12.08 2.50 3.46
C PRO A 68 -13.15 2.82 2.43
N LYS A 69 -12.82 3.65 1.44
CA LYS A 69 -13.71 4.02 0.36
C LYS A 69 -12.89 4.58 -0.80
N ILE A 70 -13.43 4.46 -1.99
CA ILE A 70 -12.91 5.05 -3.22
C ILE A 70 -14.10 5.52 -4.05
N THR A 71 -13.93 6.57 -4.85
CA THR A 71 -14.98 6.99 -5.79
C THR A 71 -14.91 6.15 -7.06
N ASP A 72 -16.04 5.92 -7.73
CA ASP A 72 -16.10 5.13 -8.98
C ASP A 72 -15.07 5.61 -10.01
N LYS A 73 -14.89 6.93 -10.15
CA LYS A 73 -13.92 7.52 -11.09
C LYS A 73 -12.46 7.17 -10.77
N ILE A 74 -12.12 7.06 -9.50
CA ILE A 74 -10.77 6.69 -9.06
C ILE A 74 -10.59 5.17 -9.17
N LEU A 75 -11.65 4.40 -8.87
CA LEU A 75 -11.65 2.95 -9.06
C LEU A 75 -11.44 2.58 -10.53
N ASP A 76 -12.18 3.20 -11.45
CA ASP A 76 -12.01 3.02 -12.89
C ASP A 76 -10.57 3.35 -13.31
N TYR A 77 -10.05 4.48 -12.85
CA TYR A 77 -8.68 4.92 -13.17
C TYR A 77 -7.59 3.99 -12.63
N LEU A 78 -7.84 3.36 -11.48
CA LEU A 78 -6.98 2.36 -10.87
C LEU A 78 -7.02 1.05 -11.67
N GLN A 79 -8.22 0.59 -12.05
CA GLN A 79 -8.41 -0.64 -12.82
C GLN A 79 -7.86 -0.55 -14.25
N ASP A 80 -7.94 0.63 -14.89
CA ASP A 80 -7.33 0.90 -16.20
C ASP A 80 -5.79 0.72 -16.19
N ARG A 81 -5.17 0.56 -15.03
CA ARG A 81 -3.73 0.35 -14.81
C ARG A 81 -3.39 -1.03 -14.26
N ASP A 82 -4.35 -1.96 -14.24
CA ASP A 82 -4.18 -3.30 -13.69
C ASP A 82 -3.77 -3.31 -12.19
N LEU A 83 -4.14 -2.25 -11.46
CA LEU A 83 -3.98 -2.17 -10.02
C LEU A 83 -5.20 -2.75 -9.29
N GLU A 84 -5.02 -3.10 -8.03
CA GLU A 84 -6.07 -3.72 -7.20
C GLU A 84 -6.54 -2.77 -6.09
N TYR A 85 -7.80 -2.95 -5.67
CA TYR A 85 -8.40 -2.21 -4.56
C TYR A 85 -8.94 -3.18 -3.52
N VAL A 86 -8.62 -2.91 -2.24
CA VAL A 86 -9.16 -3.62 -1.10
C VAL A 86 -9.80 -2.63 -0.13
N GLU A 87 -11.10 -2.79 0.09
CA GLU A 87 -11.84 -2.02 1.08
C GLU A 87 -11.54 -2.54 2.49
N VAL A 88 -11.14 -1.65 3.40
CA VAL A 88 -10.90 -1.98 4.80
C VAL A 88 -11.47 -0.92 5.72
N ASP A 89 -11.94 -1.32 6.90
CA ASP A 89 -12.22 -0.36 7.95
C ASP A 89 -10.90 0.18 8.54
N MET A 90 -10.71 1.50 8.53
CA MET A 90 -9.48 2.12 9.04
C MET A 90 -9.27 1.87 10.54
N GLU A 91 -10.34 1.66 11.31
CA GLU A 91 -10.20 1.29 12.73
C GLU A 91 -9.46 -0.04 12.88
N ASN A 92 -9.72 -1.00 11.99
CA ASN A 92 -9.04 -2.29 11.98
C ASN A 92 -7.58 -2.17 11.52
N VAL A 93 -7.31 -1.26 10.57
CA VAL A 93 -5.93 -0.99 10.12
C VAL A 93 -5.11 -0.41 11.28
N ILE A 94 -5.58 0.64 11.93
CA ILE A 94 -4.86 1.29 13.04
C ILE A 94 -4.59 0.29 14.16
N ALA A 95 -5.61 -0.47 14.57
CA ALA A 95 -5.47 -1.49 15.60
C ALA A 95 -4.39 -2.55 15.25
N SER A 96 -4.29 -2.92 13.97
CA SER A 96 -3.27 -3.86 13.50
C SER A 96 -1.85 -3.28 13.52
N TYR A 97 -1.68 -1.98 13.27
CA TYR A 97 -0.38 -1.31 13.38
C TYR A 97 0.06 -1.18 14.84
N GLU A 98 -0.85 -0.74 15.73
CA GLU A 98 -0.58 -0.59 17.17
C GLU A 98 -0.27 -1.93 17.86
N ALA A 99 -0.96 -3.01 17.46
CA ALA A 99 -0.68 -4.35 17.96
C ALA A 99 0.74 -4.85 17.60
N ILE A 100 1.32 -4.32 16.52
CA ILE A 100 2.65 -4.71 16.02
C ILE A 100 3.74 -3.80 16.59
N ASP A 101 3.51 -2.48 16.70
CA ASP A 101 4.47 -1.51 17.29
C ASP A 101 4.74 -1.79 18.77
N ASN A 102 3.75 -2.29 19.52
CA ASN A 102 3.97 -2.77 20.90
C ASN A 102 4.92 -3.98 21.00
N SER A 103 5.32 -4.61 19.89
CA SER A 103 6.26 -5.72 19.83
C SER A 103 7.65 -5.36 19.27
N GLN A 104 7.78 -4.25 18.55
CA GLN A 104 9.06 -3.73 18.07
C GLN A 104 9.03 -2.20 18.12
N LYS A 105 9.80 -1.62 19.06
CA LYS A 105 9.95 -0.17 19.23
C LYS A 105 10.28 0.54 17.90
N GLY A 106 9.36 1.39 17.46
CA GLY A 106 9.63 2.81 17.23
C GLY A 106 9.72 3.25 15.77
N LEU A 107 8.59 3.64 15.20
CA LEU A 107 8.52 4.60 14.08
C LEU A 107 7.48 5.68 14.42
N SER A 108 7.94 6.64 15.21
CA SER A 108 7.27 7.90 15.43
C SER A 108 7.55 8.82 14.26
N ASP A 109 6.84 8.66 13.14
CA ASP A 109 6.72 9.66 12.06
C ASP A 109 5.62 9.23 11.06
N PHE A 110 4.39 9.06 11.56
CA PHE A 110 3.20 9.16 10.70
C PHE A 110 3.04 10.65 10.37
N ASP A 111 3.83 11.13 9.41
CA ASP A 111 3.89 12.53 8.97
C ASP A 111 2.52 12.99 8.44
N ALA A 112 1.75 13.59 9.35
CA ALA A 112 1.07 14.86 9.18
C ALA A 112 0.42 15.19 7.81
N ASP A 113 -0.50 14.36 7.33
CA ASP A 113 -1.67 14.87 6.57
C ASP A 113 -3.02 14.48 7.19
N TYR A 114 -3.02 14.38 8.52
CA TYR A 114 -4.23 14.53 9.34
C TYR A 114 -4.47 16.01 9.63
N SER A 115 -4.89 16.78 8.63
CA SER A 115 -5.54 18.05 8.90
C SER A 115 -7.05 17.81 9.04
N VAL A 116 -7.53 17.82 10.28
CA VAL A 116 -8.93 18.12 10.60
C VAL A 116 -9.06 19.62 10.77
N ASP A 117 -9.48 20.31 9.72
CA ASP A 117 -10.25 21.56 9.75
C ASP A 117 -11.05 21.70 8.44
#